data_AF-A0A662LZ51-F1
#
_entry.id   AF-A0A662LZ51-F1
#
_cell.length_a   1.000
_cell.length_b   1.000
_cell.length_c   1.000
_cell.angle_alpha   90.00
_cell.angle_beta   90.00
_cell.angle_gamma   90.00
#
_symmetry.space_group_name_H-M   'P 1'
#
loop_
_entity.id
_entity.type
_entity.pdbx_description
1 polymer ?
#
loop_
_entity_poly.entity_id
_entity_poly.type
_entity_poly.pdbx_seq_one_letter_code
_entity_poly.pdbx_strand_id
1 'polypeptide(L)'
;MKLTKIEKRDGRIVDFDQNKITEAIFKAIRAVGEKDRAKAENLSNQVVKLLEKEYGPHRIPNVEDIQDIVEKVLIENGESKIAKAYILYRQKKAEIREEKKKILNKDRLDEIDKRFSVNALRVLAYRYLIKDENGTIIESPKELFQRVAVHIVL
;
A
#
# COMPACT_ATOMS: atom_id res chain seq x y z
N MET A 1 21.89 -11.69 3.86
CA MET A 1 22.18 -11.58 2.40
C MET A 1 21.10 -10.68 1.83
N LYS A 2 21.44 -9.66 1.04
CA LYS A 2 20.57 -8.48 0.89
C LYS A 2 19.28 -8.74 0.10
N LEU A 3 18.13 -8.39 0.69
CA LEU A 3 16.84 -8.33 0.01
C LEU A 3 16.80 -7.14 -0.98
N THR A 4 16.52 -7.40 -2.26
CA THR A 4 16.61 -6.36 -3.32
C THR A 4 15.29 -6.03 -3.99
N LYS A 5 14.32 -6.96 -3.99
CA LYS A 5 13.05 -6.82 -4.72
C LYS A 5 11.85 -7.16 -3.83
N ILE A 6 10.71 -6.60 -4.18
CA ILE A 6 9.40 -6.86 -3.56
C ILE A 6 8.31 -6.89 -4.62
N GLU A 7 7.37 -7.81 -4.50
CA GLU A 7 6.16 -7.83 -5.31
C GLU A 7 5.04 -6.98 -4.69
N LYS A 8 4.52 -6.02 -5.44
CA LYS A 8 3.38 -5.18 -5.05
C LYS A 8 2.06 -5.95 -5.20
N ARG A 9 1.01 -5.47 -4.53
CA ARG A 9 -0.37 -5.99 -4.67
C ARG A 9 -0.93 -5.94 -6.10
N ASP A 10 -0.38 -5.07 -6.95
CA ASP A 10 -0.71 -4.98 -8.38
C ASP A 10 0.17 -5.88 -9.26
N GLY A 11 1.03 -6.72 -8.66
CA GLY A 11 1.88 -7.70 -9.31
C GLY A 11 3.20 -7.13 -9.80
N ARG A 12 3.41 -5.82 -9.69
CA ARG A 12 4.68 -5.21 -10.11
C ARG A 12 5.79 -5.57 -9.12
N ILE A 13 6.92 -5.98 -9.67
CA ILE A 13 8.17 -6.13 -8.93
C ILE A 13 8.88 -4.78 -8.91
N VAL A 14 9.18 -4.29 -7.72
CA VAL A 14 9.90 -3.01 -7.51
C VAL A 14 11.09 -3.23 -6.59
N ASP A 15 11.99 -2.24 -6.54
CA ASP A 15 13.11 -2.27 -5.60
C ASP A 15 12.62 -2.26 -4.16
N PHE A 16 13.27 -3.09 -3.35
CA PHE A 16 13.06 -3.14 -1.92
C PHE A 16 13.59 -1.86 -1.27
N ASP A 17 12.77 -1.26 -0.41
CA ASP A 17 13.10 -0.03 0.31
C ASP A 17 12.71 -0.20 1.78
N GLN A 18 13.72 -0.43 2.62
CA GLN A 18 13.57 -0.62 4.06
C GLN A 18 12.91 0.58 4.74
N ASN A 19 13.13 1.81 4.24
CA ASN A 19 12.56 3.01 4.85
C ASN A 19 11.02 2.95 4.88
N LYS A 20 10.39 2.24 3.93
CA LYS A 20 8.93 2.05 3.94
C LYS A 20 8.45 1.22 5.14
N ILE A 21 9.25 0.25 5.59
CA ILE A 21 8.98 -0.55 6.79
C ILE A 21 9.18 0.34 8.02
N THR A 22 10.31 1.03 8.10
CA THR A 22 10.62 1.95 9.20
C THR A 22 9.53 3.01 9.39
N GLU A 23 9.09 3.66 8.31
CA GLU A 23 8.00 4.63 8.34
C GLU A 23 6.66 4.03 8.79
N ALA A 24 6.36 2.80 8.38
CA ALA A 24 5.12 2.14 8.77
C ALA A 24 5.12 1.79 10.26
N ILE A 25 6.23 1.27 10.78
CA ILE A 25 6.42 1.02 12.21
C ILE A 25 6.39 2.33 13.00
N PHE A 26 7.08 3.38 12.51
CA PHE A 26 7.10 4.68 13.17
C PHE A 26 5.71 5.33 13.25
N LYS A 27 4.87 5.15 12.22
CA LYS A 27 3.47 5.60 12.27
C LYS A 27 2.67 4.85 13.32
N ALA A 28 2.91 3.56 13.52
CA ALA A 28 2.28 2.77 14.57
C ALA A 28 2.75 3.21 15.98
N ILE A 29 4.05 3.46 16.16
CA ILE A 29 4.63 4.04 17.38
C ILE A 29 3.97 5.38 17.70
N ARG A 30 3.85 6.27 16.70
CA ARG A 30 3.17 7.56 16.87
C ARG A 30 1.69 7.43 17.22
N ALA A 31 1.01 6.42 16.69
CA ALA A 31 -0.40 6.18 16.98
C ALA A 31 -0.65 5.76 18.44
N VAL A 32 0.36 5.19 19.11
CA VAL A 32 0.29 4.88 20.55
C VAL A 32 0.84 6.00 21.45
N GLY A 33 1.19 7.16 20.88
CA GLY A 33 1.64 8.34 21.61
C GLY A 33 3.17 8.43 21.81
N GLU A 34 3.94 7.47 21.32
CA GLU A 34 5.40 7.47 21.38
C GLU A 34 6.02 8.22 20.19
N LYS A 35 7.27 8.67 20.30
CA LYS A 35 8.01 9.36 19.22
C LYS A 35 9.43 8.82 19.06
N ASP A 36 9.61 7.53 19.27
CA ASP A 36 10.92 6.89 19.17
C ASP A 36 11.20 6.39 17.76
N ARG A 37 11.97 7.17 16.99
CA ARG A 37 12.39 6.81 15.64
C ARG A 37 13.48 5.73 15.65
N ALA A 38 14.37 5.74 16.63
CA ALA A 38 15.45 4.76 16.75
C ALA A 38 14.88 3.36 17.02
N LYS A 39 13.82 3.27 17.83
CA LYS A 39 13.06 2.03 18.02
C LYS A 39 12.46 1.51 16.71
N ALA A 40 11.88 2.39 15.89
CA ALA A 40 11.34 2.01 14.58
C ALA A 40 12.43 1.45 13.65
N GLU A 41 13.62 2.07 13.64
CA GLU A 41 14.77 1.61 12.86
C GLU A 41 15.28 0.26 13.34
N ASN A 42 15.40 0.07 14.66
CA ASN A 42 15.80 -1.18 15.27
C ASN A 42 14.84 -2.34 14.93
N LEU A 43 13.54 -2.12 15.08
CA LEU A 43 12.51 -3.10 14.71
C LEU A 43 12.54 -3.38 13.20
N SER A 44 12.69 -2.34 12.38
CA SER A 44 12.82 -2.48 10.93
C SER A 44 14.04 -3.31 10.53
N ASN A 45 15.17 -3.16 11.22
CA ASN A 45 16.37 -3.97 10.99
C ASN A 45 16.11 -5.44 11.32
N GLN A 46 15.36 -5.74 12.38
CA GLN A 46 14.98 -7.11 12.73
C GLN A 46 14.05 -7.72 11.67
N VAL A 47 13.07 -6.97 11.18
CA VAL A 47 12.18 -7.39 10.08
C VAL A 47 12.98 -7.75 8.83
N VAL A 48 13.93 -6.91 8.42
CA VAL A 48 14.78 -7.19 7.25
C VAL A 48 15.60 -8.46 7.46
N LYS A 49 16.23 -8.63 8.63
CA LYS A 49 17.00 -9.85 8.94
C LYS A 49 16.13 -11.11 8.85
N LEU A 50 14.89 -11.04 9.33
CA LEU A 50 13.98 -12.19 9.29
C LEU A 50 13.49 -12.46 7.86
N LEU A 51 13.16 -11.44 7.08
CA LEU A 51 12.82 -11.57 5.65
C LEU A 51 13.96 -12.20 4.85
N GLU A 52 15.20 -11.74 5.05
CA GLU A 52 16.38 -12.29 4.38
C GLU A 52 16.59 -13.77 4.74
N LYS A 53 16.28 -14.17 5.97
CA LYS A 53 16.37 -15.55 6.45
C LYS A 53 15.29 -16.45 5.82
N GLU A 54 14.06 -15.97 5.70
CA GLU A 54 12.93 -16.78 5.22
C GLU A 54 12.85 -16.89 3.69
N TYR A 55 13.18 -15.83 2.94
CA TYR A 55 13.03 -15.79 1.48
C TYR A 55 14.33 -16.10 0.72
N GLY A 56 15.48 -15.89 1.35
CA GLY A 56 16.78 -16.12 0.71
C GLY A 56 16.96 -15.32 -0.60
N PRO A 57 17.88 -15.75 -1.49
CA PRO A 57 18.27 -14.97 -2.67
C PRO A 57 17.33 -15.09 -3.87
N HIS A 58 16.40 -16.05 -3.88
CA HIS A 58 15.64 -16.41 -5.09
C HIS A 58 14.12 -16.23 -4.94
N ARG A 59 13.64 -15.91 -3.74
CA ARG A 59 12.22 -15.62 -3.52
C ARG A 59 12.02 -14.13 -3.31
N ILE A 60 11.05 -13.60 -4.03
CA ILE A 60 10.62 -12.21 -3.89
C ILE A 60 9.43 -12.22 -2.92
N PRO A 61 9.54 -11.64 -1.72
CA PRO A 61 8.41 -11.50 -0.83
C PRO A 61 7.38 -10.54 -1.44
N ASN A 62 6.10 -10.83 -1.22
CA ASN A 62 5.04 -9.90 -1.55
C ASN A 62 4.80 -8.91 -0.39
N VAL A 63 3.94 -7.92 -0.60
CA VAL A 63 3.63 -6.91 0.43
C VAL A 63 3.00 -7.53 1.68
N GLU A 64 2.14 -8.54 1.57
CA GLU A 64 1.49 -9.15 2.74
C GLU A 64 2.50 -9.93 3.59
N ASP A 65 3.41 -10.68 2.95
CA ASP A 65 4.51 -11.38 3.63
C ASP A 65 5.31 -10.45 4.55
N ILE A 66 5.70 -9.28 4.02
CA ILE A 66 6.44 -8.28 4.79
C ILE A 66 5.62 -7.79 5.97
N GLN A 67 4.32 -7.61 5.77
CA GLN A 67 3.46 -7.11 6.83
C GLN A 67 3.28 -8.13 7.94
N ASP A 68 3.18 -9.42 7.61
CA ASP A 68 3.09 -10.51 8.58
C ASP A 68 4.39 -10.64 9.39
N ILE A 69 5.54 -10.46 8.74
CA ILE A 69 6.85 -10.42 9.43
C ILE A 69 6.98 -9.18 10.34
N VAL A 70 6.46 -8.02 9.93
CA VAL A 70 6.42 -6.85 10.82
C VAL A 70 5.58 -7.14 12.06
N GLU A 71 4.40 -7.74 11.91
CA GLU A 71 3.53 -8.09 13.03
C GLU A 71 4.19 -9.08 13.97
N LYS A 72 4.81 -10.13 13.42
CA LYS A 72 5.58 -11.12 14.18
C LYS A 72 6.70 -10.46 14.99
N VAL A 73 7.53 -9.63 14.37
CA VAL A 73 8.63 -8.94 15.06
C VAL A 73 8.12 -8.02 16.17
N LEU A 74 7.03 -7.29 15.94
CA LEU A 74 6.45 -6.42 16.98
C LEU A 74 5.94 -7.25 18.17
N ILE A 75 5.28 -8.38 17.93
CA ILE A 75 4.77 -9.26 18.99
C ILE A 75 5.92 -9.92 19.76
N GLU A 76 6.93 -10.45 19.07
CA GLU A 76 8.09 -11.11 19.68
C GLU A 76 8.95 -10.17 20.55
N ASN A 77 8.97 -8.87 20.22
CA ASN A 77 9.65 -7.85 21.04
C ASN A 77 8.77 -7.32 22.20
N GLY A 78 7.58 -7.89 22.43
CA GLY A 78 6.67 -7.44 23.48
C GLY A 78 5.96 -6.12 23.18
N GLU A 79 6.02 -5.63 21.94
CA GLU A 79 5.48 -4.35 21.50
C GLU A 79 3.99 -4.44 21.13
N SER A 80 3.20 -5.14 21.94
CA SER A 80 1.81 -5.50 21.65
C SER A 80 0.91 -4.30 21.33
N LYS A 81 1.15 -3.15 21.99
CA LYS A 81 0.40 -1.90 21.71
C LYS A 81 0.71 -1.38 20.30
N ILE A 82 1.99 -1.39 19.91
CA ILE A 82 2.43 -0.94 18.59
C ILE A 82 1.95 -1.92 17.51
N ALA A 83 2.05 -3.23 17.75
CA ALA A 83 1.52 -4.27 16.86
C ALA A 83 0.03 -4.05 16.57
N LYS A 84 -0.79 -3.84 17.62
CA LYS A 84 -2.22 -3.56 17.47
C LYS A 84 -2.47 -2.29 16.64
N ALA A 85 -1.74 -1.21 16.91
CA ALA A 85 -1.86 0.03 16.13
C ALA A 85 -1.48 -0.15 14.66
N TYR A 86 -0.44 -0.95 14.38
CA TYR A 86 -0.01 -1.30 13.04
C TYR A 86 -1.08 -2.09 12.27
N ILE A 87 -1.63 -3.14 12.89
CA ILE A 87 -2.70 -3.98 12.32
C ILE A 87 -3.93 -3.13 11.99
N LEU A 88 -4.40 -2.31 12.93
CA LEU A 88 -5.57 -1.45 12.74
C LEU A 88 -5.34 -0.46 11.59
N TYR A 89 -4.14 0.11 11.47
CA TYR A 89 -3.81 1.00 10.37
C TYR A 89 -3.82 0.27 9.01
N ARG A 90 -3.27 -0.95 8.94
CA ARG A 90 -3.33 -1.80 7.74
C ARG A 90 -4.77 -2.08 7.33
N GLN A 91 -5.61 -2.48 8.28
CA GLN A 91 -7.02 -2.80 8.05
C GLN A 91 -7.77 -1.58 7.50
N LYS A 92 -7.64 -0.41 8.14
CA LYS A 92 -8.22 0.84 7.63
C LYS A 92 -7.75 1.17 6.22
N LYS A 93 -6.47 0.94 5.90
CA LYS A 93 -5.96 1.13 4.54
C LYS A 93 -6.48 0.09 3.55
N ALA A 94 -6.79 -1.14 3.98
CA ALA A 94 -7.43 -2.14 3.16
C ALA A 94 -8.87 -1.75 2.83
N GLU A 95 -9.65 -1.32 3.83
CA GLU A 95 -11.02 -0.82 3.65
C GLU A 95 -11.07 0.34 2.64
N ILE A 96 -10.17 1.32 2.76
CA ILE A 96 -10.08 2.42 1.80
C ILE A 96 -9.78 1.89 0.39
N ARG A 97 -8.88 0.91 0.23
CA ARG A 97 -8.59 0.32 -1.10
C ARG A 97 -9.82 -0.39 -1.67
N GLU A 98 -10.54 -1.15 -0.87
CA GLU A 98 -11.76 -1.83 -1.30
C GLU A 98 -12.87 -0.84 -1.69
N GLU A 99 -13.02 0.25 -0.95
CA GLU A 99 -13.95 1.31 -1.33
C GLU A 99 -13.57 1.94 -2.68
N LYS A 100 -12.29 2.24 -2.89
CA LYS A 100 -11.81 2.76 -4.18
C LYS A 100 -12.07 1.80 -5.34
N LYS A 101 -11.82 0.50 -5.13
CA LYS A 101 -12.09 -0.56 -6.12
C LYS A 101 -13.57 -0.60 -6.51
N LYS A 102 -14.46 -0.55 -5.51
CA LYS A 102 -15.92 -0.51 -5.73
C LYS A 102 -16.34 0.72 -6.50
N ILE A 103 -15.82 1.90 -6.16
CA ILE A 103 -16.15 3.15 -6.88
C ILE A 103 -15.74 3.08 -8.34
N LEU A 104 -14.58 2.49 -8.64
CA LEU A 104 -14.03 2.42 -9.99
C LEU A 104 -14.45 1.17 -10.77
N ASN A 105 -15.20 0.25 -10.15
CA ASN A 105 -15.51 -1.06 -10.70
C ASN A 105 -14.26 -1.83 -11.20
N LYS A 106 -13.22 -1.88 -10.36
CA LYS A 106 -11.92 -2.52 -10.67
C LYS A 106 -11.49 -3.52 -9.61
N ASP A 107 -10.87 -4.63 -10.02
CA ASP A 107 -10.25 -5.59 -9.09
C ASP A 107 -8.91 -5.10 -8.52
N ARG A 108 -8.16 -4.31 -9.30
CA ARG A 108 -6.83 -3.80 -8.95
C ARG A 108 -6.75 -2.30 -9.19
N LEU A 109 -6.11 -1.61 -8.26
CA LEU A 109 -5.86 -0.16 -8.35
C LEU A 109 -4.46 0.10 -8.88
N ASP A 110 -4.35 0.98 -9.86
CA ASP A 110 -3.07 1.46 -10.37
C ASP A 110 -2.50 2.62 -9.52
N GLU A 111 -1.36 3.18 -9.93
CA GLU A 111 -0.70 4.27 -9.20
C GLU A 111 -1.46 5.60 -9.26
N ILE A 112 -2.26 5.83 -10.29
CA ILE A 112 -3.08 7.04 -10.44
C ILE A 112 -4.30 6.91 -9.52
N ASP A 113 -4.99 5.77 -9.54
CA ASP A 113 -6.12 5.48 -8.65
C ASP A 113 -5.77 5.66 -7.15
N LYS A 114 -4.56 5.22 -6.78
CA LYS A 114 -4.06 5.31 -5.39
C LYS A 114 -3.85 6.75 -4.92
N ARG A 115 -3.60 7.71 -5.81
CA ARG A 115 -3.32 9.12 -5.46
C ARG A 115 -4.58 9.92 -5.10
N PHE A 116 -5.74 9.55 -5.63
CA PHE A 116 -6.98 10.26 -5.34
C PHE A 116 -7.55 9.93 -3.95
N SER A 117 -8.26 10.86 -3.33
CA SER A 117 -9.10 10.54 -2.18
C SER A 117 -10.34 9.75 -2.62
N VAL A 118 -11.01 9.09 -1.69
CA VAL A 118 -12.30 8.42 -1.96
C VAL A 118 -13.31 9.40 -2.56
N ASN A 119 -13.43 10.61 -1.99
CA ASN A 119 -14.36 11.63 -2.47
C ASN A 119 -14.01 12.12 -3.89
N ALA A 120 -12.71 12.30 -4.18
CA ALA A 120 -12.27 12.68 -5.52
C ALA A 120 -12.65 11.60 -6.54
N LEU A 121 -12.45 10.31 -6.21
CA LEU A 121 -12.88 9.21 -7.09
C LEU A 121 -14.39 9.16 -7.27
N ARG A 122 -15.19 9.43 -6.22
CA ARG A 122 -16.66 9.53 -6.34
C ARG A 122 -17.08 10.61 -7.34
N VAL A 123 -16.43 11.79 -7.27
CA VAL A 123 -16.69 12.88 -8.20
C VAL A 123 -16.30 12.50 -9.63
N LEU A 124 -15.11 11.91 -9.81
CA LEU A 124 -14.66 11.42 -11.12
C LEU A 124 -15.63 10.39 -11.70
N ALA A 125 -15.97 9.36 -10.92
CA ALA A 125 -16.90 8.30 -11.31
C ALA A 125 -18.31 8.82 -11.63
N TYR A 126 -18.80 9.83 -10.91
CA TYR A 126 -20.14 10.35 -11.14
C TYR A 126 -20.22 11.27 -12.36
N ARG A 127 -19.21 12.14 -12.56
CA ARG A 127 -19.31 13.26 -13.51
C ARG A 127 -18.41 13.17 -14.74
N TYR A 128 -17.30 12.45 -14.67
CA TYR A 128 -16.22 12.62 -15.65
C TYR A 128 -15.78 11.33 -16.34
N LEU A 129 -15.80 10.18 -15.64
CA LEU A 129 -15.44 8.89 -16.23
C LEU A 129 -16.53 8.42 -17.20
N ILE A 130 -16.12 7.97 -18.38
CA ILE A 130 -17.01 7.38 -19.38
C ILE A 130 -17.66 6.09 -18.83
N LYS A 131 -18.94 5.94 -19.15
CA LYS A 131 -19.77 4.78 -18.83
C LYS A 131 -20.32 4.14 -20.09
N ASP A 132 -20.60 2.84 -20.01
CA ASP A 132 -21.37 2.14 -21.03
C ASP A 132 -22.87 2.51 -20.98
N GLU A 133 -23.65 1.93 -21.89
CA GLU A 133 -25.10 2.12 -21.99
C GLU A 133 -25.86 1.70 -20.72
N ASN A 134 -25.29 0.79 -19.92
CA ASN A 134 -25.85 0.30 -18.67
C ASN A 134 -25.43 1.17 -17.47
N GLY A 135 -24.66 2.24 -17.68
CA GLY A 135 -24.15 3.12 -16.64
C GLY A 135 -22.92 2.56 -15.89
N THR A 136 -22.33 1.47 -16.37
CA THR A 136 -21.12 0.87 -15.82
C THR A 136 -19.90 1.68 -16.23
N ILE A 137 -19.03 2.00 -15.27
CA ILE A 137 -17.78 2.73 -15.55
C ILE A 137 -16.86 1.83 -16.36
N ILE A 138 -16.46 2.31 -17.55
CA ILE A 138 -15.53 1.62 -18.45
C ILE A 138 -14.21 2.37 -18.64
N GLU A 139 -14.12 3.60 -18.14
CA GLU A 139 -12.91 4.42 -18.19
C GLU A 139 -12.32 4.61 -16.79
N SER A 140 -11.01 4.53 -16.69
CA SER A 140 -10.25 4.84 -15.49
C SER A 140 -9.80 6.30 -15.41
N PRO A 141 -9.46 6.81 -14.20
CA PRO A 141 -8.84 8.14 -14.07
C PRO A 141 -7.61 8.35 -14.96
N LYS A 142 -6.80 7.31 -15.15
CA LYS A 142 -5.64 7.35 -16.06
C LYS A 142 -6.06 7.59 -17.51
N GLU A 143 -7.05 6.83 -17.99
CA GLU A 143 -7.57 6.94 -19.36
C GLU A 143 -8.26 8.29 -19.60
N LEU A 144 -9.00 8.80 -18.60
CA LEU A 144 -9.56 10.15 -18.66
C LEU A 144 -8.47 11.20 -18.91
N PHE A 145 -7.37 11.16 -18.16
CA PHE A 145 -6.28 12.12 -18.36
C PHE A 145 -5.62 11.98 -19.73
N GLN A 146 -5.47 10.75 -20.22
CA GLN A 146 -4.93 10.49 -21.56
C GLN A 146 -5.85 11.02 -22.65
N ARG A 147 -7.17 10.77 -22.54
CA ARG A 147 -8.18 11.28 -23.48
C ARG A 147 -8.15 12.80 -23.54
N VAL A 148 -8.14 13.48 -22.39
CA VAL A 148 -8.06 14.95 -22.32
C VAL A 148 -6.76 15.46 -22.94
N ALA A 149 -5.62 14.85 -22.61
CA ALA A 149 -4.33 15.25 -23.16
C ALA A 149 -4.29 15.14 -24.69
N VAL A 150 -4.84 14.07 -25.26
CA VAL A 150 -4.91 13.87 -26.72
C VAL A 150 -5.74 14.96 -27.41
N HIS A 151 -6.85 15.40 -26.81
CA HIS A 151 -7.73 16.41 -27.40
C HIS A 151 -7.22 17.85 -27.24
N ILE A 152 -6.26 18.11 -26.35
CA ILE A 152 -5.65 19.45 -26.18
C ILE A 152 -4.51 19.69 -27.19
N VAL A 153 -3.86 18.63 -27.65
CA VAL A 153 -2.71 18.70 -28.58
C VAL A 153 -3.16 18.81 -30.05
N LEU A 154 -4.43 18.49 -30.33
CA LEU A 154 -5.09 18.69 -31.63
C LEU A 154 -5.71 20.08 -31.71
#